data_AF-A0A9P9CXM9-F1
#
_entry.id   AF-A0A9P9CXM9-F1
#
_cell.length_a   1.000
_cell.length_b   1.000
_cell.length_c   1.000
_cell.angle_alpha   90.00
_cell.angle_beta   90.00
_cell.angle_gamma   90.00
#
_symmetry.space_group_name_H-M   'P 1'
#
loop_
_entity.id
_entity.type
_entity.pdbx_description
1 polymer ?
#
loop_
_entity_poly.entity_id
_entity_poly.type
_entity_poly.pdbx_seq_one_letter_code
_entity_poly.pdbx_strand_id
1 'polypeptide(L)'
;MVKIESRLDCLMYIIQQMDEMMASLMENLLIDINRKMSLPRGHHGSFSTRKRAKILQDLRNWNDDFKNLVEKAEVPADDNSFVVDKVKLRYNRNSCVSIRESLQSLHRAVQSGMNCDTEASHQATIELDWFGRDGSPARPFAVCLLHGPDSTPATPWRRFYAAGRAPKASSNGSLTSLLFTPPPPRSTRSPSPTKLISLSVTVEEESPSPALVLSNPSITDLCAEFQRPTTAVKSFGSLKDPTLIDGERFFSLSHVPSDSPEIVDAIPLKTILVGEVEQEPPSFLPLSAKQRYAMAASLAQAVLYLSDSPWLCDGWDKDQVKVFLEQNLSGHRSVSENPYLSCHFAGSPPASLSRVPEDILRRSIPNKIIFALGILLIELAVNEAFHESSFDAILEGDYLALRRKLDKVYREAGCLYGNAAQRCVNCEFLGHTSQIDFSLPRFRQQFHHTVIAPLQATYEVFSTLHGAA
;
A
#
# COMPACT_ATOMS: atom_id res chain seq x y z
N MET A 1 7.82 21.20 -18.22
CA MET A 1 9.24 20.90 -18.53
C MET A 1 9.83 19.93 -17.51
N VAL A 2 9.63 20.11 -16.21
CA VAL A 2 10.24 19.37 -15.07
C VAL A 2 10.64 17.90 -15.25
N LYS A 3 9.87 17.03 -15.95
CA LYS A 3 10.30 15.63 -16.20
C LYS A 3 11.33 15.45 -17.31
N ILE A 4 11.40 16.41 -18.23
CA ILE A 4 12.48 16.55 -19.20
C ILE A 4 13.70 17.13 -18.49
N GLU A 5 13.53 18.13 -17.63
CA GLU A 5 14.61 18.74 -16.84
C GLU A 5 15.28 17.70 -15.91
N SER A 6 14.53 17.03 -15.03
CA SER A 6 15.09 15.98 -14.14
C SER A 6 15.71 14.78 -14.89
N ARG A 7 15.21 14.42 -16.09
CA ARG A 7 15.89 13.42 -16.94
C ARG A 7 17.12 14.00 -17.63
N LEU A 8 17.13 15.28 -18.00
CA LEU A 8 18.32 16.00 -18.46
C LEU A 8 19.37 16.07 -17.36
N ASP A 9 19.00 16.33 -16.10
CA ASP A 9 19.95 16.43 -15.00
C ASP A 9 20.70 15.09 -14.80
N CYS A 10 19.99 13.96 -14.79
CA CYS A 10 20.60 12.63 -14.78
C CYS A 10 21.40 12.32 -16.06
N LEU A 11 20.90 12.72 -17.24
CA LEU A 11 21.59 12.49 -18.52
C LEU A 11 22.89 13.30 -18.62
N MET A 12 22.85 14.58 -18.21
CA MET A 12 23.98 15.49 -18.17
C MET A 12 25.00 15.05 -17.11
N TYR A 13 24.56 14.55 -15.96
CA TYR A 13 25.44 13.95 -14.97
C TYR A 13 26.19 12.73 -15.54
N ILE A 14 25.49 11.83 -16.24
CA ILE A 14 26.13 10.67 -16.90
C ILE A 14 27.10 11.13 -18.00
N ILE A 15 26.70 12.07 -18.86
CA ILE A 15 27.57 12.63 -19.91
C ILE A 15 28.82 13.27 -19.28
N GLN A 16 28.66 14.07 -18.22
CA GLN A 16 29.78 14.68 -17.50
C GLN A 16 30.71 13.63 -16.88
N GLN A 17 30.18 12.57 -16.25
CA GLN A 17 31.01 11.49 -15.71
C GLN A 17 31.73 10.69 -16.82
N MET A 18 31.10 10.51 -17.98
CA MET A 18 31.75 9.92 -19.15
C MET A 18 32.87 10.81 -19.72
N ASP A 19 32.66 12.13 -19.80
CA ASP A 19 33.66 13.10 -20.24
C ASP A 19 34.81 13.24 -19.23
N GLU A 20 34.55 13.24 -17.92
CA GLU A 20 35.58 13.27 -16.87
C GLU A 20 36.46 12.02 -16.90
N MET A 21 35.86 10.82 -17.07
CA MET A 21 36.62 9.58 -17.31
C MET A 21 37.43 9.64 -18.62
N MET A 22 36.87 10.22 -19.69
CA MET A 22 37.55 10.31 -20.99
C MET A 22 38.72 11.29 -20.94
N ALA A 23 38.56 12.44 -20.27
CA ALA A 23 39.62 13.39 -20.02
C ALA A 23 40.74 12.76 -19.18
N SER A 24 40.41 12.04 -18.11
CA SER A 24 41.39 11.32 -17.30
C SER A 24 42.11 10.22 -18.10
N LEU A 25 41.40 9.50 -18.98
CA LEU A 25 42.00 8.52 -19.88
C LEU A 25 42.98 9.19 -20.87
N MET A 26 42.61 10.33 -21.47
CA MET A 26 43.44 11.09 -22.40
C MET A 26 44.71 11.65 -21.74
N GLU A 27 44.59 12.23 -20.54
CA GLU A 27 45.70 12.69 -19.71
C GLU A 27 46.67 11.52 -19.41
N ASN A 28 46.14 10.40 -18.91
CA ASN A 28 46.94 9.23 -18.54
C ASN A 28 47.57 8.49 -19.74
N LEU A 29 47.07 8.71 -20.96
CA LEU A 29 47.64 8.17 -22.19
C LEU A 29 48.69 9.10 -22.84
N LEU A 30 48.87 10.33 -22.34
CA LEU A 30 49.80 11.35 -22.87
C LEU A 30 49.66 11.57 -24.39
N ILE A 31 48.42 11.56 -24.90
CA ILE A 31 48.15 11.81 -26.32
C ILE A 31 48.15 13.33 -26.55
N ASP A 32 49.34 13.89 -26.82
CA ASP A 32 49.48 15.28 -27.28
C ASP A 32 48.87 15.45 -28.68
N ILE A 33 47.61 15.86 -28.72
CA ILE A 33 46.88 16.21 -29.94
C ILE A 33 47.56 17.36 -30.70
N ASN A 34 48.31 18.25 -30.01
CA ASN A 34 49.06 19.35 -30.61
C ASN A 34 50.41 18.94 -31.23
N ARG A 35 50.63 17.63 -31.41
CA ARG A 35 51.45 17.04 -32.48
C ARG A 35 52.91 17.50 -32.51
N LYS A 36 53.48 17.90 -31.37
CA LYS A 36 54.88 18.36 -31.29
C LYS A 36 55.74 17.35 -30.54
N MET A 37 56.28 16.38 -31.29
CA MET A 37 57.16 15.33 -30.76
C MET A 37 58.49 15.88 -30.21
N SER A 38 58.47 16.42 -29.00
CA SER A 38 59.67 16.68 -28.19
C SER A 38 59.79 15.59 -27.12
N LEU A 39 60.64 14.60 -27.37
CA LEU A 39 61.08 13.62 -26.38
C LEU A 39 62.00 14.27 -25.35
N PRO A 40 61.68 14.15 -24.05
CA PRO A 40 62.69 13.70 -23.09
C PRO A 40 62.50 12.22 -22.76
N ARG A 41 63.61 11.50 -22.55
CA ARG A 41 63.59 10.12 -22.04
C ARG A 41 63.52 10.14 -20.52
N GLY A 42 62.51 9.52 -19.92
CA GLY A 42 62.48 9.24 -18.48
C GLY A 42 61.06 8.96 -17.97
N HIS A 43 60.85 7.77 -17.40
CA HIS A 43 59.64 7.42 -16.66
C HIS A 43 58.30 7.58 -17.41
N HIS A 44 58.15 6.88 -18.54
CA HIS A 44 56.81 6.45 -18.96
C HIS A 44 56.21 5.56 -17.86
N GLY A 45 55.36 6.13 -17.02
CA GLY A 45 54.56 5.38 -16.05
C GLY A 45 53.62 4.45 -16.81
N SER A 46 54.00 3.18 -16.95
CA SER A 46 53.24 2.19 -17.74
C SER A 46 51.81 2.10 -17.20
N PHE A 47 50.86 2.66 -17.96
CA PHE A 47 49.46 2.75 -17.57
C PHE A 47 48.93 1.34 -17.32
N SER A 48 48.77 0.96 -16.05
CA SER A 48 48.79 -0.46 -15.67
C SER A 48 47.61 -1.21 -16.28
N THR A 49 47.82 -2.47 -16.65
CA THR A 49 46.78 -3.32 -17.25
C THR A 49 45.53 -3.39 -16.36
N ARG A 50 45.72 -3.31 -15.03
CA ARG A 50 44.65 -3.23 -14.02
C ARG A 50 43.89 -1.89 -14.05
N LYS A 51 44.57 -0.75 -14.22
CA LYS A 51 43.90 0.57 -14.36
C LYS A 51 43.12 0.67 -15.68
N ARG A 52 43.67 0.13 -16.79
CA ARG A 52 42.96 -0.01 -18.07
C ARG A 52 41.71 -0.90 -17.95
N ALA A 53 41.86 -2.08 -17.36
CA ALA A 53 40.75 -3.02 -17.18
C ALA A 53 39.63 -2.42 -16.32
N LYS A 54 39.97 -1.66 -15.27
CA LYS A 54 38.97 -0.93 -14.48
C LYS A 54 38.21 0.09 -15.35
N ILE A 55 38.91 1.02 -16.00
CA ILE A 55 38.24 2.09 -16.78
C ILE A 55 37.40 1.52 -17.93
N LEU A 56 37.84 0.43 -18.58
CA LEU A 56 37.03 -0.27 -19.58
C LEU A 56 35.79 -0.96 -19.01
N GLN A 57 35.79 -1.37 -17.74
CA GLN A 57 34.60 -1.89 -17.08
C GLN A 57 33.70 -0.76 -16.58
N ASP A 58 34.26 0.32 -16.03
CA ASP A 58 33.50 1.51 -15.62
C ASP A 58 32.76 2.11 -16.83
N LEU A 59 33.45 2.29 -17.97
CA LEU A 59 32.84 2.74 -19.24
C LEU A 59 31.77 1.78 -19.79
N ARG A 60 31.85 0.47 -19.51
CA ARG A 60 30.77 -0.48 -19.86
C ARG A 60 29.57 -0.26 -18.95
N ASN A 61 29.77 -0.17 -17.65
CA ASN A 61 28.71 0.10 -16.68
C ASN A 61 27.97 1.40 -17.03
N TRP A 62 28.70 2.50 -17.29
CA TRP A 62 28.11 3.78 -17.68
C TRP A 62 27.42 3.74 -19.05
N ASN A 63 27.94 2.99 -20.03
CA ASN A 63 27.23 2.77 -21.30
C ASN A 63 25.94 1.96 -21.10
N ASP A 64 25.96 0.92 -20.25
CA ASP A 64 24.77 0.14 -19.91
C ASP A 64 23.75 1.00 -19.13
N ASP A 65 24.20 1.91 -18.25
CA ASP A 65 23.34 2.85 -17.53
C ASP A 65 22.76 3.96 -18.41
N PHE A 66 23.56 4.53 -19.32
CA PHE A 66 23.08 5.44 -20.36
C PHE A 66 22.07 4.74 -21.27
N LYS A 67 22.37 3.52 -21.71
CA LYS A 67 21.47 2.67 -22.49
C LYS A 67 20.19 2.36 -21.72
N ASN A 68 20.26 2.04 -20.43
CA ASN A 68 19.09 1.88 -19.57
C ASN A 68 18.26 3.18 -19.54
N LEU A 69 18.87 4.35 -19.36
CA LEU A 69 18.15 5.64 -19.29
C LEU A 69 17.56 6.12 -20.62
N VAL A 70 18.11 5.68 -21.75
CA VAL A 70 17.62 6.01 -23.10
C VAL A 70 16.60 4.98 -23.59
N GLU A 71 16.89 3.67 -23.48
CA GLU A 71 16.04 2.58 -24.01
C GLU A 71 14.93 2.16 -23.04
N LYS A 72 15.15 2.11 -21.71
CA LYS A 72 14.07 1.87 -20.72
C LYS A 72 13.26 3.14 -20.43
N ALA A 73 13.02 3.96 -21.45
CA ALA A 73 12.01 5.03 -21.38
C ALA A 73 10.61 4.47 -21.10
N GLU A 74 10.38 3.19 -21.43
CA GLU A 74 9.22 2.41 -21.03
C GLU A 74 9.69 1.11 -20.36
N VAL A 75 9.46 0.97 -19.05
CA VAL A 75 9.19 -0.37 -18.47
C VAL A 75 7.98 -0.91 -19.24
N PRO A 76 8.09 -2.07 -19.92
CA PRO A 76 7.19 -2.45 -21.01
C PRO A 76 5.72 -2.25 -20.69
N ALA A 77 4.98 -1.64 -21.62
CA ALA A 77 3.52 -1.51 -21.51
C ALA A 77 2.83 -2.89 -21.45
N ASP A 78 3.51 -3.93 -21.95
CA ASP A 78 3.14 -5.35 -21.88
C ASP A 78 3.26 -5.98 -20.47
N ASP A 79 2.77 -5.28 -19.43
CA ASP A 79 2.12 -5.92 -18.27
C ASP A 79 0.73 -6.48 -18.70
N ASN A 80 0.64 -7.05 -19.90
CA ASN A 80 -0.57 -7.51 -20.61
C ASN A 80 -0.86 -8.98 -20.31
N SER A 81 -0.92 -9.29 -19.02
CA SER A 81 -1.50 -10.53 -18.53
C SER A 81 -3.02 -10.34 -18.36
N PHE A 82 -3.81 -11.30 -18.85
CA PHE A 82 -5.26 -11.34 -18.65
C PHE A 82 -5.67 -11.15 -17.18
N VAL A 83 -4.86 -11.65 -16.23
CA VAL A 83 -5.11 -11.47 -14.79
C VAL A 83 -4.91 -10.01 -14.38
N VAL A 84 -3.87 -9.35 -14.88
CA VAL A 84 -3.62 -7.92 -14.65
C VAL A 84 -4.75 -7.09 -15.22
N ASP A 85 -5.23 -7.37 -16.43
CA ASP A 85 -6.33 -6.61 -17.06
C ASP A 85 -7.67 -6.84 -16.33
N LYS A 86 -7.95 -8.08 -15.91
CA LYS A 86 -9.07 -8.42 -15.01
C LYS A 86 -8.97 -7.65 -13.67
N VAL A 87 -7.78 -7.30 -13.18
CA VAL A 87 -7.62 -6.45 -11.99
C VAL A 87 -7.74 -4.96 -12.33
N LYS A 88 -7.11 -4.46 -13.42
CA LYS A 88 -7.25 -3.06 -13.90
C LYS A 88 -8.73 -2.67 -13.99
N LEU A 89 -9.58 -3.55 -14.53
CA LEU A 89 -11.03 -3.36 -14.67
C LEU A 89 -11.80 -3.27 -13.34
N ARG A 90 -11.22 -3.66 -12.20
CA ARG A 90 -11.84 -3.49 -10.86
C ARG A 90 -11.71 -2.06 -10.33
N TYR A 91 -10.89 -1.21 -10.96
CA TYR A 91 -10.72 0.17 -10.52
C TYR A 91 -11.98 1.01 -10.75
N ASN A 92 -12.79 1.17 -9.69
CA ASN A 92 -13.91 2.08 -9.67
C ASN A 92 -13.50 3.41 -9.01
N ARG A 93 -13.39 4.49 -9.80
CA ARG A 93 -13.03 5.84 -9.33
C ARG A 93 -13.93 6.34 -8.19
N ASN A 94 -15.23 6.08 -8.25
CA ASN A 94 -16.19 6.57 -7.26
C ASN A 94 -16.06 5.80 -5.93
N SER A 95 -15.85 4.48 -6.01
CA SER A 95 -15.51 3.64 -4.85
C SER A 95 -14.18 4.10 -4.23
N CYS A 96 -13.14 4.34 -5.03
CA CYS A 96 -11.84 4.85 -4.56
C CYS A 96 -11.97 6.19 -3.82
N VAL A 97 -12.81 7.12 -4.29
CA VAL A 97 -13.12 8.37 -3.56
C VAL A 97 -13.88 8.08 -2.27
N SER A 98 -14.97 7.31 -2.33
CA SER A 98 -15.82 7.01 -1.17
C SER A 98 -15.09 6.26 -0.06
N ILE A 99 -14.17 5.34 -0.40
CA ILE A 99 -13.32 4.62 0.56
C ILE A 99 -12.32 5.59 1.21
N ARG A 100 -11.63 6.43 0.43
CA ARG A 100 -10.69 7.44 0.97
C ARG A 100 -11.35 8.40 1.94
N GLU A 101 -12.49 8.97 1.55
CA GLU A 101 -13.26 9.85 2.44
C GLU A 101 -13.77 9.12 3.69
N SER A 102 -14.21 7.86 3.56
CA SER A 102 -14.68 7.05 4.69
C SER A 102 -13.56 6.77 5.68
N LEU A 103 -12.33 6.53 5.19
CA LEU A 103 -11.16 6.27 6.02
C LEU A 103 -10.64 7.51 6.73
N GLN A 104 -10.60 8.66 6.05
CA GLN A 104 -10.32 9.97 6.66
C GLN A 104 -11.37 10.34 7.73
N SER A 105 -12.64 10.04 7.45
CA SER A 105 -13.76 10.31 8.37
C SER A 105 -13.75 9.37 9.57
N LEU A 106 -13.44 8.08 9.35
CA LEU A 106 -13.25 7.10 10.42
C LEU A 106 -12.08 7.49 11.34
N HIS A 107 -10.97 8.00 10.78
CA HIS A 107 -9.87 8.53 11.59
C HIS A 107 -10.37 9.60 12.57
N ARG A 108 -11.08 10.62 12.07
CA ARG A 108 -11.59 11.73 12.90
C ARG A 108 -12.62 11.25 13.91
N ALA A 109 -13.50 10.34 13.53
CA ALA A 109 -14.53 9.78 14.41
C ALA A 109 -13.92 8.93 15.54
N VAL A 110 -12.89 8.13 15.26
CA VAL A 110 -12.08 7.41 16.27
C VAL A 110 -11.34 8.42 17.15
N GLN A 111 -10.64 9.39 16.55
CA GLN A 111 -9.90 10.43 17.28
C GLN A 111 -10.77 11.21 18.27
N SER A 112 -11.99 11.60 17.89
CA SER A 112 -12.94 12.23 18.82
C SER A 112 -13.52 11.29 19.88
N GLY A 113 -13.45 9.97 19.64
CA GLY A 113 -13.82 8.94 20.62
C GLY A 113 -12.69 8.58 21.59
N MET A 114 -11.43 8.95 21.33
CA MET A 114 -10.30 8.72 22.25
C MET A 114 -10.22 9.81 23.36
N ASN A 115 -11.37 10.30 23.82
CA ASN A 115 -11.48 11.44 24.75
C ASN A 115 -11.58 10.96 26.22
N CYS A 116 -10.56 10.25 26.69
CA CYS A 116 -10.43 9.85 28.09
C CYS A 116 -9.34 10.67 28.80
N ASP A 117 -9.49 10.90 30.11
CA ASP A 117 -8.63 11.82 30.89
C ASP A 117 -7.22 11.26 31.20
N THR A 118 -6.78 10.19 30.55
CA THR A 118 -5.49 9.54 30.81
C THR A 118 -4.38 10.11 29.93
N GLU A 119 -3.20 10.38 30.51
CA GLU A 119 -1.96 10.73 29.78
C GLU A 119 -1.39 9.58 28.92
N ALA A 120 -2.09 8.43 28.84
CA ALA A 120 -1.66 7.26 28.09
C ALA A 120 -1.64 7.51 26.57
N SER A 121 -0.64 6.94 25.89
CA SER A 121 -0.61 6.96 24.43
C SER A 121 -1.71 6.04 23.89
N HIS A 122 -2.37 6.46 22.80
CA HIS A 122 -3.37 5.63 22.12
C HIS A 122 -2.83 5.19 20.78
N GLN A 123 -2.99 3.90 20.48
CA GLN A 123 -2.58 3.33 19.20
C GLN A 123 -3.76 2.56 18.62
N ALA A 124 -4.24 2.98 17.45
CA ALA A 124 -5.14 2.17 16.65
C ALA A 124 -4.35 1.38 15.61
N THR A 125 -4.96 0.32 15.10
CA THR A 125 -4.66 -0.22 13.78
C THR A 125 -5.94 -0.38 12.97
N ILE A 126 -5.80 -0.31 11.65
CA ILE A 126 -6.86 -0.68 10.71
C ILE A 126 -6.44 -1.92 9.92
N GLU A 127 -7.35 -2.90 9.78
CA GLU A 127 -7.11 -4.07 8.95
C GLU A 127 -7.07 -3.67 7.48
N LEU A 128 -6.04 -4.14 6.80
CA LEU A 128 -5.91 -3.98 5.38
C LEU A 128 -6.52 -5.20 4.67
N ASP A 129 -7.86 -5.40 4.72
CA ASP A 129 -8.56 -6.29 3.77
C ASP A 129 -8.77 -5.55 2.45
N TRP A 130 -8.14 -6.00 1.37
CA TRP A 130 -8.53 -5.65 -0.01
C TRP A 130 -9.15 -6.82 -0.79
N PHE A 131 -8.86 -8.08 -0.43
CA PHE A 131 -9.22 -9.25 -1.24
C PHE A 131 -10.73 -9.44 -1.42
N GLY A 132 -11.52 -9.09 -0.40
CA GLY A 132 -12.98 -9.23 -0.46
C GLY A 132 -13.75 -8.03 -1.01
N ARG A 133 -13.08 -7.00 -1.56
CA ARG A 133 -13.73 -5.75 -1.97
C ARG A 133 -14.14 -5.76 -3.45
N ASP A 134 -15.37 -6.19 -3.74
CA ASP A 134 -16.06 -5.98 -5.02
C ASP A 134 -16.45 -4.50 -5.28
N GLY A 135 -15.57 -3.56 -4.94
CA GLY A 135 -15.83 -2.11 -4.97
C GLY A 135 -16.90 -1.61 -4.00
N SER A 136 -17.56 -2.48 -3.22
CA SER A 136 -18.63 -2.09 -2.29
C SER A 136 -18.09 -1.29 -1.09
N PRO A 137 -18.53 -0.03 -0.88
CA PRO A 137 -18.14 0.77 0.27
C PRO A 137 -18.90 0.39 1.56
N ALA A 138 -19.81 -0.59 1.49
CA ALA A 138 -20.67 -0.99 2.62
C ALA A 138 -20.06 -2.06 3.54
N ARG A 139 -18.86 -2.61 3.23
CA ARG A 139 -18.13 -3.48 4.17
C ARG A 139 -17.65 -2.65 5.38
N PRO A 140 -17.74 -3.17 6.62
CA PRO A 140 -17.11 -2.53 7.76
C PRO A 140 -15.58 -2.57 7.63
N PHE A 141 -14.93 -1.61 8.27
CA PHE A 141 -13.49 -1.66 8.52
C PHE A 141 -13.25 -2.39 9.85
N ALA A 142 -12.41 -3.43 9.88
CA ALA A 142 -11.92 -3.93 11.16
C ALA A 142 -10.86 -2.95 11.69
N VAL A 143 -11.01 -2.57 12.95
CA VAL A 143 -10.11 -1.67 13.67
C VAL A 143 -9.73 -2.37 14.96
N CYS A 144 -8.46 -2.32 15.34
CA CYS A 144 -8.02 -2.77 16.67
C CYS A 144 -7.51 -1.55 17.45
N LEU A 145 -7.81 -1.47 18.73
CA LEU A 145 -7.32 -0.41 19.62
C LEU A 145 -6.47 -1.01 20.73
N LEU A 146 -5.35 -0.34 21.00
CA LEU A 146 -4.55 -0.49 22.21
C LEU A 146 -4.72 0.79 23.04
N HIS A 147 -5.07 0.59 24.30
CA HIS A 147 -5.19 1.64 25.31
C HIS A 147 -4.57 1.10 26.61
N GLY A 148 -3.50 1.74 27.04
CA GLY A 148 -2.76 1.43 28.25
C GLY A 148 -1.57 2.37 28.40
N PRO A 149 -1.08 2.63 29.62
CA PRO A 149 0.19 3.30 29.79
C PRO A 149 1.33 2.41 29.27
N ASP A 150 2.36 3.01 28.66
CA ASP A 150 3.50 2.30 28.05
C ASP A 150 4.31 1.41 29.03
N SER A 151 3.92 1.35 30.30
CA SER A 151 4.58 0.66 31.41
C SER A 151 3.84 -0.58 31.96
N THR A 152 2.65 -0.94 31.47
CA THR A 152 1.92 -2.16 31.94
C THR A 152 1.76 -3.20 30.82
N PRO A 153 2.42 -4.39 30.92
CA PRO A 153 2.53 -5.36 29.82
C PRO A 153 1.28 -6.26 29.64
N ALA A 154 0.08 -5.73 29.88
CA ALA A 154 -1.13 -6.54 30.10
C ALA A 154 -2.43 -5.94 29.52
N THR A 155 -2.36 -4.93 28.65
CA THR A 155 -3.54 -4.39 27.94
C THR A 155 -3.67 -5.06 26.57
N PRO A 156 -4.63 -5.97 26.34
CA PRO A 156 -4.76 -6.67 25.07
C PRO A 156 -5.36 -5.76 23.99
N TRP A 157 -4.99 -6.02 22.73
CA TRP A 157 -5.57 -5.35 21.57
C TRP A 157 -7.04 -5.73 21.40
N ARG A 158 -7.92 -4.72 21.37
CA ARG A 158 -9.37 -4.92 21.23
C ARG A 158 -9.82 -4.64 19.81
N ARG A 159 -10.20 -5.70 19.08
CA ARG A 159 -10.75 -5.64 17.72
C ARG A 159 -12.24 -5.34 17.73
N PHE A 160 -12.70 -4.54 16.77
CA PHE A 160 -14.10 -4.24 16.49
C PHE A 160 -14.29 -3.91 15.00
N TYR A 161 -15.54 -3.90 14.55
CA TYR A 161 -15.90 -3.54 13.18
C TYR A 161 -16.61 -2.19 13.16
N ALA A 162 -16.18 -1.28 12.29
CA ALA A 162 -16.75 0.04 12.08
C ALA A 162 -17.43 0.13 10.70
N ALA A 163 -18.77 0.12 10.66
CA ALA A 163 -19.56 0.23 9.45
C ALA A 163 -19.96 1.69 9.18
N GLY A 164 -19.40 2.31 8.15
CA GLY A 164 -19.75 3.68 7.74
C GLY A 164 -21.15 3.74 7.12
N ARG A 165 -22.06 4.50 7.73
CA ARG A 165 -23.40 4.73 7.17
C ARG A 165 -23.34 5.87 6.17
N ALA A 166 -23.75 5.61 4.92
CA ALA A 166 -23.98 6.67 3.95
C ALA A 166 -25.05 7.64 4.51
N PRO A 167 -24.89 8.97 4.36
CA PRO A 167 -25.94 9.92 4.69
C PRO A 167 -27.23 9.54 3.97
N LYS A 168 -28.36 9.50 4.70
CA LYS A 168 -29.66 9.41 4.04
C LYS A 168 -29.83 10.68 3.21
N ALA A 169 -29.81 10.56 1.88
CA ALA A 169 -30.19 11.66 1.01
C ALA A 169 -31.60 12.13 1.41
N SER A 170 -31.73 13.38 1.86
CA SER A 170 -33.01 13.89 2.37
C SER A 170 -34.07 13.82 1.28
N SER A 171 -35.08 12.98 1.49
CA SER A 171 -36.08 12.60 0.47
C SER A 171 -37.16 13.68 0.26
N ASN A 172 -36.75 14.95 0.20
CA ASN A 172 -37.59 16.10 -0.14
C ASN A 172 -37.45 16.41 -1.63
N GLY A 173 -37.92 15.47 -2.46
CA GLY A 173 -37.85 15.55 -3.92
C GLY A 173 -38.86 14.60 -4.55
N SER A 174 -40.08 15.08 -4.76
CA SER A 174 -41.11 14.30 -5.46
C SER A 174 -40.74 14.14 -6.93
N LEU A 175 -40.66 12.90 -7.41
CA LEU A 175 -40.47 12.58 -8.81
C LEU A 175 -41.63 11.69 -9.27
N THR A 176 -42.53 12.29 -10.06
CA THR A 176 -43.56 11.58 -10.81
C THR A 176 -42.91 10.56 -11.75
N SER A 177 -43.20 9.28 -11.54
CA SER A 177 -42.73 8.21 -12.41
C SER A 177 -43.43 8.28 -13.77
N LEU A 178 -42.71 8.73 -14.80
CA LEU A 178 -43.14 8.62 -16.19
C LEU A 178 -42.77 7.23 -16.73
N LEU A 179 -43.77 6.35 -16.78
CA LEU A 179 -43.66 5.00 -17.31
C LEU A 179 -43.34 5.02 -18.82
N PHE A 180 -42.13 4.59 -19.19
CA PHE A 180 -41.80 4.27 -20.58
C PHE A 180 -42.25 2.84 -20.92
N THR A 181 -43.32 2.72 -21.69
CA THR A 181 -43.79 1.44 -22.25
C THR A 181 -43.00 1.04 -23.50
N PRO A 182 -42.44 -0.18 -23.61
CA PRO A 182 -41.82 -0.66 -24.84
C PRO A 182 -42.87 -1.07 -25.88
N PRO A 183 -42.59 -0.96 -27.20
CA PRO A 183 -43.49 -1.38 -28.27
C PRO A 183 -43.51 -2.91 -28.47
N PRO A 184 -44.60 -3.49 -28.99
CA PRO A 184 -44.77 -4.94 -29.09
C PRO A 184 -44.03 -5.57 -30.28
N PRO A 185 -43.45 -6.78 -30.15
CA PRO A 185 -42.93 -7.56 -31.26
C PRO A 185 -44.06 -8.14 -32.14
N ARG A 186 -43.81 -8.30 -33.45
CA ARG A 186 -44.77 -8.89 -34.40
C ARG A 186 -44.76 -10.42 -34.34
N SER A 187 -45.93 -11.02 -34.59
CA SER A 187 -46.16 -12.47 -34.48
C SER A 187 -45.89 -13.24 -35.78
N THR A 188 -45.26 -14.43 -35.66
CA THR A 188 -45.28 -15.48 -36.68
C THR A 188 -45.35 -16.90 -36.07
N ARG A 189 -46.55 -17.50 -36.13
CA ARG A 189 -46.91 -18.95 -36.16
C ARG A 189 -46.18 -19.99 -35.25
N SER A 190 -47.01 -20.65 -34.44
CA SER A 190 -46.86 -21.97 -33.77
C SER A 190 -46.94 -23.16 -34.77
N PRO A 191 -46.96 -24.48 -34.40
CA PRO A 191 -47.11 -25.15 -33.07
C PRO A 191 -45.90 -26.06 -32.71
N SER A 192 -45.80 -26.79 -31.57
CA SER A 192 -46.78 -27.55 -30.77
C SER A 192 -46.34 -27.70 -29.27
N PRO A 193 -47.16 -28.28 -28.37
CA PRO A 193 -47.10 -27.97 -26.94
C PRO A 193 -46.36 -28.99 -26.04
N THR A 194 -45.88 -28.48 -24.90
CA THR A 194 -45.61 -29.25 -23.67
C THR A 194 -46.33 -28.57 -22.50
N LYS A 195 -47.01 -29.34 -21.63
CA LYS A 195 -47.74 -28.80 -20.48
C LYS A 195 -46.78 -28.40 -19.36
N LEU A 196 -46.95 -27.21 -18.80
CA LEU A 196 -46.43 -26.84 -17.48
C LEU A 196 -47.59 -26.48 -16.55
N ILE A 197 -47.46 -26.85 -15.28
CA ILE A 197 -48.49 -26.68 -14.25
C ILE A 197 -48.28 -25.33 -13.58
N SER A 198 -49.29 -24.46 -13.64
CA SER A 198 -49.28 -23.17 -12.94
C SER A 198 -49.70 -23.39 -11.48
N LEU A 199 -48.74 -23.37 -10.56
CA LEU A 199 -49.01 -23.25 -9.13
C LEU A 199 -49.08 -21.77 -8.74
N SER A 200 -50.29 -21.25 -8.68
CA SER A 200 -50.56 -19.90 -8.17
C SER A 200 -50.41 -19.89 -6.65
N VAL A 201 -49.27 -19.43 -6.15
CA VAL A 201 -49.08 -19.19 -4.71
C VAL A 201 -49.72 -17.85 -4.35
N THR A 202 -50.85 -17.89 -3.66
CA THR A 202 -51.41 -16.73 -2.95
C THR A 202 -50.44 -16.36 -1.82
N VAL A 203 -49.83 -15.18 -1.90
CA VAL A 203 -49.11 -14.57 -0.79
C VAL A 203 -50.14 -13.79 0.03
N GLU A 204 -50.33 -14.16 1.30
CA GLU A 204 -51.15 -13.38 2.22
C GLU A 204 -50.41 -12.09 2.62
N GLU A 205 -51.15 -11.00 2.69
CA GLU A 205 -50.63 -9.65 2.92
C GLU A 205 -50.47 -9.40 4.44
N GLU A 206 -49.34 -9.79 5.02
CA GLU A 206 -49.08 -9.55 6.44
C GLU A 206 -49.01 -8.04 6.77
N SER A 207 -49.78 -7.65 7.77
CA SER A 207 -49.87 -6.28 8.29
C SER A 207 -48.50 -5.74 8.74
N PRO A 208 -48.14 -4.48 8.41
CA PRO A 208 -46.85 -3.91 8.78
C PRO A 208 -46.74 -3.74 10.30
N SER A 209 -45.94 -4.60 10.94
CA SER A 209 -45.56 -4.44 12.34
C SER A 209 -44.65 -3.19 12.52
N PRO A 210 -44.76 -2.45 13.64
CA PRO A 210 -44.04 -1.20 13.82
C PRO A 210 -42.52 -1.45 13.90
N ALA A 211 -41.78 -0.89 12.95
CA ALA A 211 -40.32 -0.98 12.93
C ALA A 211 -39.71 -0.24 14.13
N LEU A 212 -39.25 -1.00 15.13
CA LEU A 212 -38.45 -0.48 16.24
C LEU A 212 -37.13 0.05 15.69
N VAL A 213 -37.06 1.37 15.49
CA VAL A 213 -35.83 2.07 15.10
C VAL A 213 -34.88 2.05 16.30
N LEU A 214 -34.06 1.00 16.40
CA LEU A 214 -33.04 0.88 17.43
C LEU A 214 -31.96 1.95 17.18
N SER A 215 -32.08 3.08 17.88
CA SER A 215 -31.08 4.13 17.88
C SER A 215 -29.88 3.69 18.71
N ASN A 216 -28.85 3.14 18.04
CA ASN A 216 -27.57 2.86 18.68
C ASN A 216 -27.07 4.12 19.43
N PRO A 217 -26.54 3.97 20.66
CA PRO A 217 -26.00 5.12 21.39
C PRO A 217 -24.81 5.74 20.64
N SER A 218 -24.64 7.05 20.81
CA SER A 218 -23.40 7.73 20.40
C SER A 218 -22.35 7.49 21.48
N ILE A 219 -21.19 6.97 21.10
CA ILE A 219 -20.03 6.79 21.99
C ILE A 219 -19.24 8.09 21.99
N THR A 220 -18.95 8.60 23.19
CA THR A 220 -18.10 9.79 23.42
C THR A 220 -16.71 9.43 23.93
N ASP A 221 -16.57 8.27 24.58
CA ASP A 221 -15.31 7.71 25.07
C ASP A 221 -15.28 6.22 24.71
N LEU A 222 -14.38 5.85 23.80
CA LEU A 222 -14.12 4.48 23.37
C LEU A 222 -13.42 3.67 24.46
N CYS A 223 -12.52 4.29 25.23
CA CYS A 223 -11.76 3.60 26.27
C CYS A 223 -12.66 3.18 27.42
N ALA A 224 -13.57 4.04 27.87
CA ALA A 224 -14.61 3.68 28.84
C ALA A 224 -15.53 2.56 28.32
N GLU A 225 -15.90 2.56 27.04
CA GLU A 225 -16.75 1.51 26.46
C GLU A 225 -15.99 0.17 26.31
N PHE A 226 -14.69 0.20 25.96
CA PHE A 226 -13.86 -1.01 25.93
C PHE A 226 -13.51 -1.56 27.32
N GLN A 227 -13.59 -0.77 28.38
CA GLN A 227 -13.47 -1.26 29.76
C GLN A 227 -14.74 -1.98 30.25
N ARG A 228 -15.88 -1.84 29.56
CA ARG A 228 -17.11 -2.57 29.92
C ARG A 228 -17.02 -4.07 29.59
N PRO A 229 -17.68 -4.94 30.38
CA PRO A 229 -17.87 -6.34 30.00
C PRO A 229 -18.66 -6.43 28.68
N THR A 230 -18.14 -7.20 27.72
CA THR A 230 -18.78 -7.41 26.41
C THR A 230 -20.20 -7.98 26.60
N THR A 231 -21.21 -7.21 26.20
CA THR A 231 -22.60 -7.67 26.20
C THR A 231 -22.90 -8.45 24.92
N ALA A 232 -23.91 -9.32 24.93
CA ALA A 232 -24.28 -10.16 23.78
C ALA A 232 -24.94 -9.40 22.61
N VAL A 233 -24.79 -8.07 22.55
CA VAL A 233 -25.42 -7.20 21.54
C VAL A 233 -24.50 -7.08 20.32
N LYS A 234 -25.03 -7.32 19.12
CA LYS A 234 -24.24 -7.28 17.86
C LYS A 234 -23.65 -5.91 17.54
N SER A 235 -24.18 -4.83 18.09
CA SER A 235 -23.67 -3.47 17.93
C SER A 235 -23.72 -2.73 19.26
N PHE A 236 -22.59 -2.16 19.69
CA PHE A 236 -22.44 -1.54 21.02
C PHE A 236 -22.57 -0.01 20.99
N GLY A 237 -22.51 0.61 19.81
CA GLY A 237 -22.80 2.03 19.65
C GLY A 237 -22.45 2.59 18.29
N SER A 238 -22.11 3.87 18.24
CA SER A 238 -21.72 4.57 17.03
C SER A 238 -20.81 5.77 17.32
N LEU A 239 -19.92 6.08 16.37
CA LEU A 239 -19.09 7.30 16.37
C LEU A 239 -19.58 8.26 15.30
N LYS A 240 -19.46 9.57 15.56
CA LYS A 240 -19.75 10.65 14.59
C LYS A 240 -18.45 11.31 14.16
N ASP A 241 -18.32 11.68 12.89
CA ASP A 241 -17.25 12.58 12.43
C ASP A 241 -17.52 14.02 12.92
N PRO A 242 -16.64 14.61 13.76
CA PRO A 242 -16.88 15.93 14.35
C PRO A 242 -16.81 17.07 13.32
N THR A 243 -16.26 16.84 12.12
CA THR A 243 -16.05 17.90 11.11
C THR A 243 -17.21 18.10 10.14
N LEU A 244 -18.21 17.23 10.14
CA LEU A 244 -19.33 17.27 9.20
C LEU A 244 -20.56 17.95 9.83
N ILE A 245 -20.72 19.24 9.52
CA ILE A 245 -21.76 20.11 10.09
C ILE A 245 -23.16 19.75 9.57
N ASP A 246 -23.36 19.77 8.24
CA ASP A 246 -24.69 19.57 7.61
C ASP A 246 -24.94 18.14 7.08
N GLY A 247 -23.98 17.22 7.27
CA GLY A 247 -23.99 15.91 6.61
C GLY A 247 -23.44 14.80 7.50
N GLU A 248 -24.19 14.41 8.52
CA GLU A 248 -23.72 13.48 9.55
C GLU A 248 -23.29 12.11 8.98
N ARG A 249 -21.97 11.87 8.93
CA ARG A 249 -21.41 10.53 8.70
C ARG A 249 -21.18 9.86 10.06
N PHE A 250 -21.90 8.77 10.28
CA PHE A 250 -21.78 7.93 11.47
C PHE A 250 -21.12 6.59 11.11
N PHE A 251 -20.33 6.06 12.04
CA PHE A 251 -19.80 4.70 11.99
C PHE A 251 -20.49 3.87 13.08
N SER A 252 -21.31 2.90 12.68
CA SER A 252 -21.89 1.94 13.63
C SER A 252 -20.82 0.95 14.05
N LEU A 253 -20.63 0.78 15.36
CA LEU A 253 -19.63 -0.14 15.91
C LEU A 253 -20.26 -1.47 16.32
N SER A 254 -19.65 -2.55 15.86
CA SER A 254 -20.06 -3.93 16.16
C SER A 254 -18.90 -4.74 16.71
N HIS A 255 -19.19 -5.58 17.71
CA HIS A 255 -18.21 -6.53 18.23
C HIS A 255 -17.84 -7.55 17.15
N VAL A 256 -16.65 -8.13 17.30
CA VAL A 256 -16.22 -9.29 16.52
C VAL A 256 -17.01 -10.53 16.98
N PRO A 257 -17.36 -11.48 16.09
CA PRO A 257 -17.99 -12.75 16.50
C PRO A 257 -17.17 -13.49 17.58
N SER A 258 -17.85 -14.04 18.59
CA SER A 258 -17.22 -14.67 19.77
C SER A 258 -16.36 -15.90 19.48
N ASP A 259 -16.49 -16.44 18.27
CA ASP A 259 -15.75 -17.55 17.67
C ASP A 259 -14.48 -17.11 16.91
N SER A 260 -14.21 -15.81 16.83
CA SER A 260 -13.01 -15.27 16.19
C SER A 260 -11.78 -15.33 17.10
N PRO A 261 -10.55 -15.37 16.55
CA PRO A 261 -9.34 -15.42 17.36
C PRO A 261 -9.11 -14.20 18.26
N GLU A 262 -8.55 -14.43 19.45
CA GLU A 262 -8.05 -13.39 20.35
C GLU A 262 -6.66 -12.91 19.91
N ILE A 263 -6.40 -11.61 20.01
CA ILE A 263 -5.08 -11.04 19.70
C ILE A 263 -4.18 -11.22 20.93
N VAL A 264 -3.16 -12.07 20.80
CA VAL A 264 -2.13 -12.31 21.83
C VAL A 264 -1.06 -11.22 21.77
N ASP A 265 -0.60 -10.86 20.58
CA ASP A 265 0.52 -9.93 20.37
C ASP A 265 0.44 -9.23 18.98
N ALA A 266 1.19 -8.15 18.79
CA ALA A 266 1.16 -7.27 17.63
C ALA A 266 2.55 -7.06 17.03
N ILE A 267 2.99 -8.01 16.21
CA ILE A 267 4.37 -8.12 15.71
C ILE A 267 4.62 -7.08 14.58
N PRO A 268 5.63 -6.20 14.68
CA PRO A 268 6.02 -5.32 13.58
C PRO A 268 6.58 -6.11 12.40
N LEU A 269 6.27 -5.68 11.17
CA LEU A 269 6.75 -6.34 9.95
C LEU A 269 8.29 -6.29 9.82
N LYS A 270 8.93 -5.28 10.41
CA LYS A 270 10.39 -5.18 10.53
C LYS A 270 10.99 -6.41 11.23
N THR A 271 10.47 -6.80 12.39
CA THR A 271 10.94 -7.96 13.17
C THR A 271 10.86 -9.24 12.35
N ILE A 272 9.78 -9.41 11.58
CA ILE A 272 9.54 -10.58 10.72
C ILE A 272 10.51 -10.61 9.51
N LEU A 273 10.90 -9.46 8.98
CA LEU A 273 11.79 -9.33 7.80
C LEU A 273 13.30 -9.29 8.13
N VAL A 274 13.65 -9.02 9.39
CA VAL A 274 15.05 -9.03 9.87
C VAL A 274 15.42 -10.39 10.48
N GLY A 275 14.49 -11.05 11.18
CA GLY A 275 14.73 -12.36 11.80
C GLY A 275 15.51 -12.31 13.13
N GLU A 276 15.88 -11.12 13.59
CA GLU A 276 16.53 -10.89 14.88
C GLU A 276 15.53 -11.01 16.04
N VAL A 277 15.53 -12.18 16.68
CA VAL A 277 14.98 -12.40 18.02
C VAL A 277 16.03 -13.18 18.82
N GLU A 278 16.90 -12.48 19.54
CA GLU A 278 18.14 -13.07 20.08
C GLU A 278 17.97 -14.04 21.26
N GLN A 279 16.78 -14.16 21.87
CA GLN A 279 16.65 -14.83 23.19
C GLN A 279 15.64 -15.98 23.30
N GLU A 280 14.66 -16.10 22.40
CA GLU A 280 13.85 -17.34 22.26
C GLU A 280 13.55 -17.61 20.78
N PRO A 281 13.42 -18.89 20.36
CA PRO A 281 13.07 -19.22 18.98
C PRO A 281 11.67 -18.64 18.64
N PRO A 282 11.52 -17.84 17.57
CA PRO A 282 10.25 -17.23 17.26
C PRO A 282 9.18 -18.29 17.01
N SER A 283 8.05 -18.18 17.73
CA SER A 283 6.89 -19.07 17.59
C SER A 283 6.08 -18.82 16.30
N PHE A 284 6.58 -17.96 15.41
CA PHE A 284 6.06 -17.65 14.09
C PHE A 284 7.03 -18.11 12.99
N LEU A 285 6.49 -18.81 11.98
CA LEU A 285 7.26 -19.21 10.80
C LEU A 285 7.57 -18.00 9.90
N PRO A 286 8.67 -18.04 9.11
CA PRO A 286 8.94 -17.01 8.10
C PRO A 286 7.81 -16.95 7.07
N LEU A 287 7.48 -15.75 6.60
CA LEU A 287 6.31 -15.51 5.74
C LEU A 287 6.43 -16.27 4.41
N SER A 288 5.41 -17.08 4.12
CA SER A 288 5.29 -17.75 2.81
C SER A 288 5.23 -16.73 1.68
N ALA A 289 5.70 -17.09 0.49
CA ALA A 289 5.61 -16.20 -0.69
C ALA A 289 4.16 -15.74 -0.96
N LYS A 290 3.15 -16.58 -0.68
CA LYS A 290 1.72 -16.21 -0.73
C LYS A 290 1.39 -15.06 0.24
N GLN A 291 1.82 -15.14 1.51
CA GLN A 291 1.63 -14.04 2.48
C GLN A 291 2.41 -12.78 2.11
N ARG A 292 3.62 -12.92 1.58
CA ARG A 292 4.45 -11.77 1.17
C ARG A 292 3.86 -11.03 -0.04
N TYR A 293 3.37 -11.76 -1.04
CA TYR A 293 2.71 -11.19 -2.21
C TYR A 293 1.30 -10.67 -1.88
N ALA A 294 0.63 -11.26 -0.87
CA ALA A 294 -0.56 -10.67 -0.27
C ALA A 294 -0.22 -9.29 0.31
N MET A 295 0.59 -9.24 1.38
CA MET A 295 0.97 -7.99 2.06
C MET A 295 1.39 -6.90 1.06
N ALA A 296 2.24 -7.23 0.09
CA ALA A 296 2.67 -6.33 -0.98
C ALA A 296 1.53 -5.67 -1.78
N ALA A 297 0.62 -6.47 -2.33
CA ALA A 297 -0.46 -6.03 -3.21
C ALA A 297 -1.52 -5.14 -2.52
N SER A 298 -1.43 -5.06 -1.20
CA SER A 298 -2.52 -4.79 -0.27
C SER A 298 -2.09 -3.61 0.62
N LEU A 299 -0.82 -3.54 1.03
CA LEU A 299 -0.11 -2.31 1.42
C LEU A 299 -0.06 -1.29 0.28
N ALA A 300 0.12 -1.73 -0.98
CA ALA A 300 0.00 -0.85 -2.14
C ALA A 300 -1.42 -0.26 -2.25
N GLN A 301 -2.47 -1.06 -1.98
CA GLN A 301 -3.84 -0.56 -1.94
C GLN A 301 -4.12 0.33 -0.73
N ALA A 302 -3.48 0.09 0.41
CA ALA A 302 -3.48 1.00 1.55
C ALA A 302 -2.90 2.37 1.18
N VAL A 303 -1.75 2.41 0.48
CA VAL A 303 -1.17 3.65 -0.04
C VAL A 303 -2.12 4.40 -0.96
N LEU A 304 -2.88 3.73 -1.83
CA LEU A 304 -3.89 4.37 -2.68
C LEU A 304 -5.07 4.97 -1.88
N TYR A 305 -5.45 4.36 -0.75
CA TYR A 305 -6.65 4.73 0.01
C TYR A 305 -6.39 5.57 1.27
N LEU A 306 -5.15 5.60 1.77
CA LEU A 306 -4.78 6.24 3.04
C LEU A 306 -3.78 7.39 2.85
N SER A 307 -3.18 7.54 1.67
CA SER A 307 -2.46 8.77 1.32
C SER A 307 -3.39 9.97 1.49
N ASP A 308 -2.83 11.08 1.96
CA ASP A 308 -3.57 12.28 2.34
C ASP A 308 -4.54 12.04 3.53
N SER A 309 -4.28 11.02 4.37
CA SER A 309 -4.99 10.78 5.63
C SER A 309 -4.01 10.47 6.77
N PRO A 310 -4.31 10.79 8.04
CA PRO A 310 -3.35 10.62 9.14
C PRO A 310 -3.08 9.15 9.52
N TRP A 311 -3.79 8.18 8.91
CA TRP A 311 -3.41 6.77 8.98
C TRP A 311 -2.03 6.49 8.36
N LEU A 312 -1.63 7.26 7.34
CA LEU A 312 -0.40 7.10 6.56
C LEU A 312 0.35 8.45 6.53
N CYS A 313 1.20 8.65 7.53
CA CYS A 313 2.00 9.86 7.68
C CYS A 313 3.22 9.89 6.71
N ASP A 314 3.77 11.08 6.48
CA ASP A 314 4.93 11.30 5.58
C ASP A 314 6.23 10.57 5.98
N GLY A 315 6.26 10.03 7.20
CA GLY A 315 7.33 9.19 7.76
C GLY A 315 6.89 7.77 8.06
N TRP A 316 6.03 7.17 7.23
CA TRP A 316 5.72 5.73 7.30
C TRP A 316 6.98 4.88 7.21
N ASP A 317 7.01 3.83 8.02
CA ASP A 317 8.09 2.84 8.10
C ASP A 317 7.52 1.40 8.24
N LYS A 318 8.41 0.44 8.50
CA LYS A 318 8.05 -0.98 8.73
C LYS A 318 7.53 -1.26 10.15
N ASP A 319 7.60 -0.30 11.05
CA ASP A 319 7.19 -0.42 12.45
C ASP A 319 5.71 0.00 12.63
N GLN A 320 5.20 0.85 11.73
CA GLN A 320 3.76 1.11 11.56
C GLN A 320 2.98 -0.07 10.96
N VAL A 321 3.63 -0.95 10.19
CA VAL A 321 2.98 -2.15 9.63
C VAL A 321 3.09 -3.30 10.62
N LYS A 322 1.95 -3.81 11.08
CA LYS A 322 1.86 -4.89 12.06
C LYS A 322 1.18 -6.12 11.48
N VAL A 323 1.43 -7.27 12.09
CA VAL A 323 0.68 -8.51 11.87
C VAL A 323 0.37 -9.10 13.25
N PHE A 324 -0.86 -9.50 13.50
CA PHE A 324 -1.25 -9.96 14.83
C PHE A 324 -0.90 -11.44 15.01
N LEU A 325 -0.37 -11.78 16.19
CA LEU A 325 -0.36 -13.16 16.68
C LEU A 325 -1.73 -13.43 17.30
N GLU A 326 -2.46 -14.33 16.70
CA GLU A 326 -3.84 -14.68 17.03
C GLU A 326 -3.89 -16.05 17.69
N GLN A 327 -4.77 -16.24 18.68
CA GLN A 327 -5.03 -17.54 19.30
C GLN A 327 -6.52 -17.88 19.19
N ASN A 328 -6.81 -19.06 18.64
CA ASN A 328 -8.19 -19.53 18.46
C ASN A 328 -8.72 -20.26 19.71
N LEU A 329 -10.01 -20.63 19.70
CA LEU A 329 -10.66 -21.36 20.80
C LEU A 329 -10.05 -22.74 21.09
N SER A 330 -9.29 -23.34 20.18
CA SER A 330 -8.55 -24.59 20.42
C SER A 330 -7.11 -24.36 20.91
N GLY A 331 -6.77 -23.11 21.29
CA GLY A 331 -5.44 -22.73 21.76
C GLY A 331 -4.36 -22.68 20.69
N HIS A 332 -4.68 -22.92 19.42
CA HIS A 332 -3.72 -22.87 18.32
C HIS A 332 -3.37 -21.40 18.01
N ARG A 333 -2.08 -21.11 17.85
CA ARG A 333 -1.58 -19.78 17.50
C ARG A 333 -1.28 -19.67 16.01
N SER A 334 -1.68 -18.57 15.40
CA SER A 334 -1.48 -18.27 13.99
C SER A 334 -1.20 -16.78 13.78
N VAL A 335 -0.50 -16.45 12.69
CA VAL A 335 -0.29 -15.06 12.27
C VAL A 335 -1.49 -14.63 11.42
N SER A 336 -2.05 -13.44 11.66
CA SER A 336 -3.24 -12.95 10.95
C SER A 336 -3.02 -12.90 9.43
N GLU A 337 -4.04 -13.29 8.64
CA GLU A 337 -3.91 -13.38 7.18
C GLU A 337 -3.62 -12.01 6.53
N ASN A 338 -4.28 -10.97 7.03
CA ASN A 338 -4.07 -9.59 6.61
C ASN A 338 -3.09 -8.88 7.57
N PRO A 339 -2.24 -7.98 7.05
CA PRO A 339 -1.50 -7.02 7.85
C PRO A 339 -2.42 -5.87 8.28
N TYR A 340 -1.95 -5.13 9.27
CA TYR A 340 -2.64 -4.03 9.91
C TYR A 340 -1.75 -2.79 9.87
N LEU A 341 -2.33 -1.63 9.57
CA LEU A 341 -1.62 -0.35 9.63
C LEU A 341 -1.90 0.33 10.97
N SER A 342 -0.86 0.66 11.71
CA SER A 342 -0.93 1.37 12.98
C SER A 342 -0.86 2.89 12.83
N CYS A 343 -1.66 3.60 13.63
CA CYS A 343 -1.66 5.06 13.75
C CYS A 343 -1.76 5.45 15.24
N HIS A 344 -1.12 6.55 15.64
CA HIS A 344 -1.08 7.04 17.02
C HIS A 344 -1.98 8.25 17.22
N PHE A 345 -2.71 8.28 18.34
CA PHE A 345 -3.72 9.29 18.66
C PHE A 345 -3.35 9.99 19.97
N ALA A 346 -2.67 11.14 19.84
CA ALA A 346 -2.14 11.93 20.97
C ALA A 346 -1.10 11.20 21.86
N GLY A 347 -0.57 11.95 22.83
CA GLY A 347 0.81 11.78 23.30
C GLY A 347 1.79 12.58 22.43
N SER A 348 3.00 12.83 22.93
CA SER A 348 4.10 13.35 22.09
C SER A 348 4.31 12.40 20.91
N PRO A 349 4.66 12.89 19.70
CA PRO A 349 5.24 11.98 18.72
C PRO A 349 6.41 11.24 19.40
N PRO A 350 6.53 9.90 19.23
CA PRO A 350 7.75 9.21 19.63
C PRO A 350 8.92 9.88 18.89
N ALA A 351 10.09 9.93 19.53
CA ALA A 351 11.28 10.61 18.99
C ALA A 351 11.85 9.84 17.79
N SER A 352 11.12 9.88 16.67
CA SER A 352 11.44 9.20 15.43
C SER A 352 12.77 9.74 14.92
N LEU A 353 13.71 8.83 14.69
CA LEU A 353 15.09 9.15 14.38
C LEU A 353 15.25 9.58 12.91
N SER A 354 14.63 10.70 12.56
CA SER A 354 14.95 11.48 11.35
C SER A 354 16.34 12.11 11.51
N ARG A 355 17.37 11.26 11.53
CA ARG A 355 18.79 11.64 11.51
C ARG A 355 19.24 12.15 10.15
N VAL A 356 18.51 11.80 9.08
CA VAL A 356 18.72 12.34 7.74
C VAL A 356 18.11 13.75 7.66
N PRO A 357 18.88 14.79 7.28
CA PRO A 357 18.33 16.12 7.06
C PRO A 357 17.23 16.09 5.99
N GLU A 358 16.05 16.64 6.33
CA GLU A 358 14.89 16.69 5.43
C GLU A 358 15.22 17.30 4.06
N ASP A 359 16.09 18.30 4.01
CA ASP A 359 16.48 18.99 2.77
C ASP A 359 17.23 18.12 1.75
N ILE A 360 17.81 16.99 2.17
CA ILE A 360 18.41 16.00 1.26
C ILE A 360 17.30 15.12 0.68
N LEU A 361 16.46 14.54 1.54
CA LEU A 361 15.32 13.71 1.15
C LEU A 361 14.36 14.44 0.19
N ARG A 362 14.08 15.71 0.48
CA ARG A 362 13.19 16.58 -0.32
C ARG A 362 13.72 16.91 -1.72
N ARG A 363 15.02 16.71 -1.99
CA ARG A 363 15.63 16.95 -3.31
C ARG A 363 15.74 15.67 -4.13
N SER A 364 16.05 14.55 -3.50
CA SER A 364 16.32 13.27 -4.20
C SER A 364 15.11 12.37 -4.40
N ILE A 365 14.05 12.47 -3.58
CA ILE A 365 12.90 11.55 -3.61
C ILE A 365 11.60 12.31 -3.96
N PRO A 366 11.02 12.13 -5.16
CA PRO A 366 9.84 12.89 -5.60
C PRO A 366 8.56 12.63 -4.80
N ASN A 367 8.41 11.46 -4.17
CA ASN A 367 7.29 11.12 -3.31
C ASN A 367 7.73 10.08 -2.26
N LYS A 368 7.88 10.50 -0.99
CA LYS A 368 8.41 9.67 0.11
C LYS A 368 7.59 8.39 0.32
N ILE A 369 6.26 8.49 0.32
CA ILE A 369 5.33 7.37 0.55
C ILE A 369 5.48 6.30 -0.53
N ILE A 370 5.53 6.70 -1.80
CA ILE A 370 5.69 5.78 -2.93
C ILE A 370 7.08 5.11 -2.90
N PHE A 371 8.13 5.87 -2.56
CA PHE A 371 9.48 5.32 -2.43
C PHE A 371 9.57 4.29 -1.28
N ALA A 372 9.04 4.62 -0.10
CA ALA A 372 8.98 3.73 1.05
C ALA A 372 8.18 2.45 0.75
N LEU A 373 7.06 2.56 0.04
CA LEU A 373 6.34 1.39 -0.49
C LEU A 373 7.24 0.58 -1.44
N GLY A 374 7.93 1.22 -2.38
CA GLY A 374 8.80 0.54 -3.33
C GLY A 374 9.91 -0.28 -2.65
N ILE A 375 10.53 0.28 -1.62
CA ILE A 375 11.48 -0.44 -0.76
C ILE A 375 10.79 -1.62 -0.07
N LEU A 376 9.62 -1.41 0.55
CA LEU A 376 8.90 -2.45 1.28
C LEU A 376 8.42 -3.60 0.38
N LEU A 377 8.04 -3.29 -0.88
CA LEU A 377 7.76 -4.29 -1.91
C LEU A 377 9.01 -5.12 -2.21
N ILE A 378 10.18 -4.50 -2.35
CA ILE A 378 11.43 -5.24 -2.56
C ILE A 378 11.71 -6.17 -1.38
N GLU A 379 11.68 -5.66 -0.15
CA GLU A 379 11.96 -6.43 1.07
C GLU A 379 10.97 -7.58 1.28
N LEU A 380 9.68 -7.35 1.02
CA LEU A 380 8.64 -8.38 1.03
C LEU A 380 8.89 -9.44 -0.05
N ALA A 381 9.22 -9.06 -1.28
CA ALA A 381 9.49 -10.03 -2.35
C ALA A 381 10.76 -10.86 -2.09
N VAL A 382 11.80 -10.28 -1.51
CA VAL A 382 13.07 -10.98 -1.22
C VAL A 382 13.14 -11.64 0.16
N ASN A 383 12.11 -11.46 1.01
CA ASN A 383 12.04 -11.84 2.42
C ASN A 383 13.30 -11.47 3.24
N GLU A 384 13.76 -10.23 3.07
CA GLU A 384 15.10 -9.83 3.56
C GLU A 384 15.19 -8.30 3.60
N ALA A 385 15.25 -7.72 4.81
CA ALA A 385 15.39 -6.28 5.00
C ALA A 385 16.67 -5.69 4.37
N PHE A 386 16.64 -4.42 3.96
CA PHE A 386 17.84 -3.63 3.70
C PHE A 386 18.52 -3.27 5.02
N HIS A 387 19.84 -3.38 5.08
CA HIS A 387 20.64 -2.85 6.19
C HIS A 387 20.63 -1.32 6.19
N GLU A 388 20.78 -0.68 7.35
CA GLU A 388 20.77 0.79 7.48
C GLU A 388 21.81 1.46 6.55
N SER A 389 23.03 0.93 6.50
CA SER A 389 24.08 1.41 5.58
C SER A 389 23.75 1.27 4.09
N SER A 390 22.77 0.42 3.73
CA SER A 390 22.25 0.34 2.36
C SER A 390 21.21 1.44 2.09
N PHE A 391 20.46 1.88 3.10
CA PHE A 391 19.60 3.05 2.97
C PHE A 391 20.43 4.32 2.82
N ASP A 392 21.41 4.55 3.70
CA ASP A 392 22.27 5.74 3.63
C ASP A 392 22.93 5.87 2.25
N ALA A 393 23.51 4.77 1.73
CA ALA A 393 24.08 4.71 0.39
C ALA A 393 23.06 5.04 -0.72
N ILE A 394 21.83 4.52 -0.64
CA ILE A 394 20.75 4.82 -1.61
C ILE A 394 20.32 6.29 -1.54
N LEU A 395 20.37 6.93 -0.35
CA LEU A 395 20.06 8.36 -0.16
C LEU A 395 21.19 9.27 -0.66
N GLU A 396 22.44 8.81 -0.59
CA GLU A 396 23.62 9.43 -1.21
C GLU A 396 23.70 9.20 -2.74
N GLY A 397 22.86 8.30 -3.29
CA GLY A 397 22.73 8.04 -4.73
C GLY A 397 23.39 6.74 -5.23
N ASP A 398 23.98 5.91 -4.35
CA ASP A 398 24.43 4.57 -4.71
C ASP A 398 23.26 3.57 -4.72
N TYR A 399 22.60 3.49 -5.88
CA TYR A 399 21.54 2.54 -6.15
C TYR A 399 22.02 1.09 -6.42
N LEU A 400 23.30 0.75 -6.22
CA LEU A 400 23.83 -0.60 -6.47
C LEU A 400 23.20 -1.67 -5.57
N ALA A 401 22.98 -1.35 -4.28
CA ALA A 401 22.27 -2.23 -3.36
C ALA A 401 20.80 -2.42 -3.77
N LEU A 402 20.14 -1.32 -4.16
CA LEU A 402 18.75 -1.33 -4.65
C LEU A 402 18.59 -2.19 -5.91
N ARG A 403 19.46 -2.00 -6.91
CA ARG A 403 19.44 -2.76 -8.16
C ARG A 403 19.65 -4.25 -7.93
N ARG A 404 20.63 -4.63 -7.10
CA ARG A 404 20.87 -6.05 -6.74
C ARG A 404 19.66 -6.71 -6.08
N LYS A 405 18.95 -6.01 -5.19
CA LYS A 405 17.70 -6.54 -4.62
C LYS A 405 16.56 -6.57 -5.64
N LEU A 406 16.40 -5.56 -6.51
CA LEU A 406 15.45 -5.60 -7.63
C LEU A 406 15.69 -6.80 -8.56
N ASP A 407 16.95 -7.10 -8.89
CA ASP A 407 17.30 -8.29 -9.69
C ASP A 407 16.87 -9.60 -8.99
N LYS A 408 16.87 -9.64 -7.65
CA LYS A 408 16.34 -10.75 -6.84
C LYS A 408 14.80 -10.79 -6.90
N VAL A 409 14.12 -9.65 -6.81
CA VAL A 409 12.65 -9.53 -7.02
C VAL A 409 12.23 -10.05 -8.39
N TYR A 410 12.91 -9.67 -9.47
CA TYR A 410 12.61 -10.15 -10.82
C TYR A 410 12.74 -11.68 -10.97
N ARG A 411 13.64 -12.32 -10.20
CA ARG A 411 13.80 -13.79 -10.18
C ARG A 411 12.76 -14.50 -9.31
N GLU A 412 12.34 -13.91 -8.19
CA GLU A 412 11.50 -14.58 -7.18
C GLU A 412 9.99 -14.27 -7.34
N ALA A 413 9.65 -13.04 -7.73
CA ALA A 413 8.27 -12.55 -7.88
C ALA A 413 7.87 -12.23 -9.33
N GLY A 414 8.82 -12.34 -10.27
CA GLY A 414 8.60 -12.16 -11.71
C GLY A 414 8.43 -10.72 -12.17
N CYS A 415 8.30 -10.52 -13.48
CA CYS A 415 8.30 -9.20 -14.12
C CYS A 415 7.19 -8.28 -13.62
N LEU A 416 5.95 -8.78 -13.45
CA LEU A 416 4.82 -7.97 -12.98
C LEU A 416 5.11 -7.29 -11.63
N TYR A 417 5.70 -8.05 -10.69
CA TYR A 417 6.06 -7.53 -9.37
C TYR A 417 7.30 -6.62 -9.46
N GLY A 418 8.35 -7.06 -10.17
CA GLY A 418 9.58 -6.28 -10.34
C GLY A 418 9.33 -4.91 -11.00
N ASN A 419 8.48 -4.87 -12.03
CA ASN A 419 8.03 -3.66 -12.70
C ASN A 419 7.31 -2.72 -11.71
N ALA A 420 6.36 -3.22 -10.92
CA ALA A 420 5.65 -2.43 -9.92
C ALA A 420 6.58 -1.87 -8.82
N ALA A 421 7.51 -2.70 -8.33
CA ALA A 421 8.51 -2.29 -7.32
C ALA A 421 9.48 -1.24 -7.88
N GLN A 422 10.02 -1.45 -9.09
CA GLN A 422 10.88 -0.49 -9.79
C GLN A 422 10.16 0.84 -10.00
N ARG A 423 8.92 0.83 -10.51
CA ARG A 423 8.14 2.07 -10.74
C ARG A 423 7.95 2.87 -9.46
N CYS A 424 7.80 2.21 -8.30
CA CYS A 424 7.74 2.89 -7.01
C CYS A 424 9.08 3.52 -6.60
N VAL A 425 10.20 2.78 -6.59
CA VAL A 425 11.50 3.32 -6.11
C VAL A 425 12.11 4.35 -7.07
N ASN A 426 11.89 4.20 -8.39
CA ASN A 426 12.37 5.15 -9.40
C ASN A 426 11.36 6.25 -9.73
N CYS A 427 10.15 6.21 -9.14
CA CYS A 427 9.03 7.12 -9.42
C CYS A 427 8.61 7.20 -10.92
N GLU A 428 8.68 6.07 -11.64
CA GLU A 428 8.42 5.94 -13.09
C GLU A 428 6.92 5.92 -13.45
N PHE A 429 6.21 6.99 -13.06
CA PHE A 429 4.82 7.25 -13.42
C PHE A 429 4.72 8.18 -14.65
N LEU A 430 3.52 8.55 -15.09
CA LEU A 430 3.29 9.51 -16.19
C LEU A 430 3.03 10.91 -15.61
N GLY A 431 3.23 11.96 -16.43
CA GLY A 431 3.09 13.34 -15.99
C GLY A 431 4.26 13.87 -15.15
N HIS A 432 4.26 15.18 -14.88
CA HIS A 432 5.30 15.85 -14.06
C HIS A 432 5.24 15.44 -12.59
N THR A 433 6.26 15.76 -11.79
CA THR A 433 6.30 15.45 -10.35
C THR A 433 5.10 16.01 -9.59
N SER A 434 4.65 17.22 -9.91
CA SER A 434 3.39 17.82 -9.44
C SER A 434 2.10 17.14 -9.92
N GLN A 435 2.22 16.01 -10.65
CA GLN A 435 1.11 15.16 -11.08
C GLN A 435 1.22 13.74 -10.47
N ILE A 436 2.25 13.47 -9.67
CA ILE A 436 2.47 12.22 -8.90
C ILE A 436 1.94 12.43 -7.47
N ASP A 437 0.65 12.77 -7.41
CA ASP A 437 -0.06 13.23 -6.22
C ASP A 437 -1.37 12.46 -6.06
N PHE A 438 -1.59 11.86 -4.88
CA PHE A 438 -2.79 11.10 -4.57
C PHE A 438 -4.03 11.96 -4.36
N SER A 439 -3.93 13.30 -4.33
CA SER A 439 -5.09 14.18 -4.51
C SER A 439 -5.74 13.99 -5.89
N LEU A 440 -4.94 13.67 -6.93
CA LEU A 440 -5.34 13.70 -8.33
C LEU A 440 -5.99 12.37 -8.79
N PRO A 441 -7.25 12.37 -9.27
CA PRO A 441 -7.91 11.13 -9.70
C PRO A 441 -7.25 10.40 -10.87
N ARG A 442 -6.52 11.12 -11.75
CA ARG A 442 -5.72 10.49 -12.82
C ARG A 442 -4.56 9.69 -12.27
N PHE A 443 -3.89 10.20 -11.24
CA PHE A 443 -2.76 9.52 -10.62
C PHE A 443 -3.23 8.30 -9.83
N ARG A 444 -4.33 8.42 -9.06
CA ARG A 444 -5.00 7.27 -8.40
C ARG A 444 -5.26 6.11 -9.38
N GLN A 445 -5.79 6.41 -10.56
CA GLN A 445 -6.03 5.41 -11.59
C GLN A 445 -4.73 4.81 -12.15
N GLN A 446 -3.73 5.65 -12.47
CA GLN A 446 -2.45 5.15 -12.96
C GLN A 446 -1.79 4.22 -11.93
N PHE A 447 -1.65 4.67 -10.68
CA PHE A 447 -1.03 3.91 -9.62
C PHE A 447 -1.73 2.56 -9.39
N HIS A 448 -3.06 2.52 -9.49
CA HIS A 448 -3.78 1.25 -9.52
C HIS A 448 -3.40 0.38 -10.72
N HIS A 449 -3.36 0.93 -11.93
CA HIS A 449 -3.05 0.18 -13.15
C HIS A 449 -1.60 -0.33 -13.24
N THR A 450 -0.62 0.42 -12.69
CA THR A 450 0.82 0.14 -12.88
C THR A 450 1.55 -0.34 -11.62
N VAL A 451 0.88 -0.38 -10.46
CA VAL A 451 1.44 -0.92 -9.21
C VAL A 451 0.51 -1.96 -8.60
N ILE A 452 -0.73 -1.59 -8.26
CA ILE A 452 -1.64 -2.51 -7.56
C ILE A 452 -2.04 -3.69 -8.45
N ALA A 453 -2.44 -3.45 -9.70
CA ALA A 453 -2.91 -4.50 -10.59
C ALA A 453 -1.84 -5.56 -10.93
N PRO A 454 -0.57 -5.22 -11.21
CA PRO A 454 0.52 -6.20 -11.32
C PRO A 454 0.74 -7.00 -10.03
N LEU A 455 0.78 -6.34 -8.85
CA LEU A 455 1.01 -7.03 -7.57
C LEU A 455 -0.14 -7.99 -7.20
N GLN A 456 -1.40 -7.56 -7.37
CA GLN A 456 -2.58 -8.40 -7.16
C GLN A 456 -2.63 -9.57 -8.16
N ALA A 457 -2.21 -9.36 -9.42
CA ALA A 457 -2.09 -10.44 -10.39
C ALA A 457 -1.00 -11.46 -10.02
N THR A 458 0.16 -11.01 -9.52
CA THR A 458 1.19 -11.93 -8.99
C THR A 458 0.63 -12.76 -7.83
N TYR A 459 -0.13 -12.17 -6.90
CA TYR A 459 -0.80 -12.94 -5.85
C TYR A 459 -1.86 -13.91 -6.38
N GLU A 460 -2.74 -13.49 -7.31
CA GLU A 460 -3.78 -14.35 -7.89
C GLU A 460 -3.15 -15.56 -8.60
N VAL A 461 -2.14 -15.32 -9.45
CA VAL A 461 -1.39 -16.39 -10.14
C VAL A 461 -0.72 -17.31 -9.12
N PHE A 462 0.04 -16.78 -8.16
CA PHE A 462 0.72 -17.60 -7.16
C PHE A 462 -0.26 -18.44 -6.33
N SER A 463 -1.41 -17.87 -5.97
CA SER A 463 -2.45 -18.56 -5.19
C SER A 463 -3.16 -19.64 -5.99
N THR A 464 -3.40 -19.46 -7.30
CA THR A 464 -3.97 -20.53 -8.14
C THR A 464 -3.00 -21.70 -8.35
N LEU A 465 -1.69 -21.43 -8.47
CA LEU A 465 -0.67 -22.46 -8.66
C LEU A 465 -0.43 -23.33 -7.40
N HIS A 466 -0.58 -22.74 -6.20
CA HIS A 466 -0.31 -23.43 -4.93
C HIS A 466 -1.58 -23.80 -4.14
N GLY A 467 -2.78 -23.45 -4.65
CA GLY A 467 -4.08 -23.80 -4.06
C GLY A 467 -4.72 -25.08 -4.62
N ALA A 468 -3.96 -25.86 -5.40
CA ALA A 468 -4.41 -27.07 -6.10
C ALA A 468 -3.58 -28.32 -5.69
N ALA A 469 -3.01 -28.31 -4.49
CA ALA A 469 -2.17 -29.36 -3.90
C ALA A 469 -2.71 -29.76 -2.52
#